data_AF-A0A2Y9AU30-F1
#
_entry.id   AF-A0A2Y9AU30-F1
#
_cell.length_a   1.000
_cell.length_b   1.000
_cell.length_c   1.000
_cell.angle_alpha   90.00
_cell.angle_beta   90.00
_cell.angle_gamma   90.00
#
_symmetry.space_group_name_H-M   'P 1'
#
loop_
_entity.id
_entity.type
_entity.pdbx_description
1 polymer ?
#
loop_
_entity_poly.entity_id
_entity_poly.type
_entity_poly.pdbx_seq_one_letter_code
_entity_poly.pdbx_strand_id
1 'polypeptide(L)'
;MSEDVRSGPALIGPNAILQMLPVLDRLGGPERRGQILARAGIFDLPDGTRMIPETQAAQLHRTLRQEEPILAPALAGEAGRATADYILAHRIPRPAQLLLRVLPAGPSAALLSRAIARHAWTFVGSGRFRVVDPMTFEIADNPLVAGERSEGCLCHWHAAVFARLYHVLVAADATCTETSCGAHSPGHPCRFELERSGSTPNLIDIKPHPRAAQ
;
A
#
# COMPACT_ATOMS: atom_id res chain seq x y z
N MET A 1 -22.69 32.19 -15.76
CA MET A 1 -21.69 32.34 -14.67
C MET A 1 -21.82 31.11 -13.80
N SER A 2 -21.12 30.04 -14.15
CA SER A 2 -21.15 28.81 -13.37
C SER A 2 -20.16 28.94 -12.22
N GLU A 3 -20.65 28.68 -11.01
CA GLU A 3 -19.90 28.72 -9.77
C GLU A 3 -18.74 27.72 -9.83
N ASP A 4 -17.53 28.26 -9.84
CA ASP A 4 -16.28 27.54 -9.73
C ASP A 4 -16.15 27.08 -8.27
N VAL A 5 -16.72 25.90 -7.96
CA VAL A 5 -16.52 25.23 -6.66
C VAL A 5 -15.03 24.96 -6.55
N ARG A 6 -14.32 25.80 -5.79
CA ARG A 6 -12.93 25.57 -5.37
C ARG A 6 -12.88 24.35 -4.45
N SER A 7 -13.00 23.15 -5.02
CA SER A 7 -12.61 21.93 -4.34
C SER A 7 -11.10 21.99 -4.16
N GLY A 8 -10.66 22.11 -2.91
CA GLY A 8 -9.24 22.02 -2.57
C GLY A 8 -8.63 20.71 -3.08
N PRO A 9 -7.29 20.63 -3.20
CA PRO A 9 -6.62 19.43 -3.68
C PRO A 9 -6.99 18.23 -2.80
N ALA A 10 -7.17 17.07 -3.41
CA ALA A 10 -7.35 15.82 -2.68
C ALA A 10 -6.11 15.53 -1.82
N LEU A 11 -6.34 14.90 -0.67
CA LEU A 11 -5.36 14.83 0.41
C LEU A 11 -4.99 13.40 0.78
N ILE A 12 -3.72 13.17 1.08
CA ILE A 12 -3.16 11.90 1.60
C ILE A 12 -2.30 12.15 2.85
N GLY A 13 -2.07 11.10 3.64
CA GLY A 13 -1.31 11.19 4.87
C GLY A 13 0.15 11.52 4.59
N PRO A 14 0.80 12.34 5.44
CA PRO A 14 2.17 12.81 5.20
C PRO A 14 3.20 11.67 5.21
N ASN A 15 2.89 10.52 5.82
CA ASN A 15 3.77 9.35 5.83
C ASN A 15 3.97 8.71 4.45
N ALA A 16 3.14 9.04 3.45
CA ALA A 16 3.41 8.69 2.06
C ALA A 16 4.70 9.34 1.53
N ILE A 17 5.17 10.42 2.18
CA ILE A 17 6.45 11.11 1.91
C ILE A 17 7.45 10.88 3.06
N LEU A 18 7.05 11.13 4.31
CA LEU A 18 8.00 11.18 5.45
C LEU A 18 8.80 9.90 5.65
N GLN A 19 8.15 8.75 5.44
CA GLN A 19 8.80 7.45 5.65
C GLN A 19 9.71 7.05 4.49
N MET A 20 9.68 7.79 3.38
CA MET A 20 10.63 7.66 2.28
C MET A 20 11.95 8.37 2.58
N LEU A 21 11.94 9.42 3.41
CA LEU A 21 13.13 10.26 3.63
C LEU A 21 14.33 9.46 4.16
N PRO A 22 14.21 8.64 5.22
CA PRO A 22 15.34 7.86 5.73
C PRO A 22 15.80 6.78 4.74
N VAL A 23 14.91 6.33 3.86
CA VAL A 23 15.21 5.34 2.81
C VAL A 23 16.11 5.98 1.74
N LEU A 24 15.78 7.19 1.31
CA LEU A 24 16.60 7.97 0.38
C LEU A 24 17.96 8.35 0.99
N ASP A 25 17.98 8.67 2.29
CA ASP A 25 19.24 8.94 2.99
C ASP A 25 20.14 7.68 3.03
N ARG A 26 19.58 6.48 3.15
CA ARG A 26 20.36 5.22 3.06
C ARG A 26 20.83 4.91 1.65
N LEU A 27 20.07 5.31 0.63
CA LEU A 27 20.42 5.09 -0.77
C LEU A 27 21.65 5.90 -1.18
N GLY A 28 21.72 7.19 -0.82
CA GLY A 28 22.78 8.07 -1.30
C GLY A 28 22.99 9.33 -0.46
N GLY A 29 22.58 9.28 0.81
CA GLY A 29 22.70 10.39 1.75
C GLY A 29 21.72 11.55 1.50
N PRO A 30 21.83 12.62 2.30
CA PRO A 30 20.96 13.79 2.22
C PRO A 30 20.97 14.48 0.86
N GLU A 31 22.07 14.42 0.13
CA GLU A 31 22.18 14.99 -1.20
C GLU A 31 21.28 14.26 -2.21
N ARG A 32 21.35 12.92 -2.27
CA ARG A 32 20.48 12.13 -3.15
C ARG A 32 19.00 12.31 -2.79
N ARG A 33 18.68 12.36 -1.50
CA ARG A 33 17.34 12.70 -1.02
C ARG A 33 16.89 14.07 -1.55
N GLY A 34 17.72 15.10 -1.42
CA GLY A 34 17.44 16.44 -1.91
C GLY A 34 17.20 16.49 -3.42
N GLN A 35 18.02 15.79 -4.21
CA GLN A 35 17.86 15.70 -5.67
C GLN A 35 16.52 15.07 -6.07
N ILE A 36 16.14 13.96 -5.43
CA ILE A 36 14.86 13.27 -5.70
C ILE A 36 13.68 14.14 -5.29
N LEU A 37 13.72 14.78 -4.11
CA LEU A 37 12.67 15.69 -3.65
C LEU A 37 12.50 16.90 -4.58
N ALA A 38 13.60 17.53 -4.99
CA ALA A 38 13.56 18.67 -5.91
C ALA A 38 12.96 18.28 -7.27
N ARG A 39 13.31 17.11 -7.82
CA ARG A 39 12.71 16.59 -9.05
C ARG A 39 11.23 16.24 -8.90
N ALA A 40 10.82 15.79 -7.72
CA ALA A 40 9.43 15.58 -7.36
C ALA A 40 8.67 16.88 -7.04
N GLY A 41 9.31 18.05 -7.13
CA GLY A 41 8.69 19.35 -6.83
C GLY A 41 8.41 19.59 -5.34
N ILE A 42 9.06 18.84 -4.44
CA ILE A 42 8.90 18.93 -2.99
C ILE A 42 10.05 19.76 -2.42
N PHE A 43 9.78 21.04 -2.15
CA PHE A 43 10.74 21.96 -1.53
C PHE A 43 10.54 22.11 -0.02
N ASP A 44 9.29 21.97 0.43
CA ASP A 44 8.92 21.98 1.85
C ASP A 44 8.48 20.59 2.29
N LEU A 45 9.15 20.04 3.30
CA LEU A 45 8.75 18.76 3.87
C LEU A 45 7.53 18.95 4.76
N PRO A 46 6.58 17.99 4.77
CA PRO A 46 5.45 18.06 5.67
C PRO A 46 5.89 17.90 7.14
N ASP A 47 5.23 18.61 8.05
CA ASP A 47 5.52 18.54 9.49
C ASP A 47 4.95 17.29 10.18
N GLY A 48 4.17 16.49 9.45
CA GLY A 48 3.52 15.27 9.94
C GLY A 48 2.20 15.51 10.70
N THR A 49 1.82 16.77 10.94
CA THR A 49 0.62 17.14 11.71
C THR A 49 -0.62 17.27 10.82
N ARG A 50 -0.44 17.61 9.54
CA ARG A 50 -1.52 17.83 8.58
C ARG A 50 -1.44 16.86 7.41
N MET A 51 -2.60 16.65 6.80
CA MET A 51 -2.70 15.97 5.52
C MET A 51 -2.06 16.83 4.42
N ILE A 52 -1.50 16.19 3.41
CA ILE A 52 -0.79 16.83 2.30
C ILE A 52 -1.54 16.63 0.98
N PRO A 53 -1.36 17.50 -0.04
CA PRO A 53 -1.83 17.21 -1.39
C PRO A 53 -1.32 15.85 -1.87
N GLU A 54 -2.22 14.99 -2.33
CA GLU A 54 -1.84 13.64 -2.79
C GLU A 54 -0.92 13.65 -4.01
N THR A 55 -0.98 14.72 -4.79
CA THR A 55 -0.12 14.95 -5.95
C THR A 55 1.35 15.01 -5.57
N GLN A 56 1.71 15.52 -4.38
CA GLN A 56 3.09 15.52 -3.90
C GLN A 56 3.59 14.09 -3.65
N ALA A 57 2.77 13.26 -3.02
CA ALA A 57 3.11 11.85 -2.80
C ALA A 57 3.21 11.10 -4.15
N ALA A 58 2.25 11.31 -5.05
CA ALA A 58 2.27 10.71 -6.38
C ALA A 58 3.53 11.08 -7.16
N GLN A 59 3.91 12.36 -7.14
CA GLN A 59 5.14 12.85 -7.78
C GLN A 59 6.38 12.20 -7.19
N LEU A 60 6.51 12.12 -5.86
CA LEU A 60 7.66 11.45 -5.22
C LEU A 60 7.79 9.98 -5.63
N HIS A 61 6.69 9.24 -5.60
CA HIS A 61 6.69 7.81 -5.95
C HIS A 61 7.03 7.61 -7.44
N ARG A 62 6.50 8.46 -8.32
CA ARG A 62 6.84 8.45 -9.75
C ARG A 62 8.31 8.80 -9.99
N THR A 63 8.80 9.87 -9.37
CA THR A 63 10.21 10.28 -9.48
C THR A 63 11.14 9.19 -8.99
N LEU A 64 10.82 8.51 -7.88
CA LEU A 64 11.59 7.36 -7.40
C LEU A 64 11.70 6.25 -8.47
N ARG A 65 10.58 5.91 -9.13
CA ARG A 65 10.57 4.91 -10.20
C ARG A 65 11.36 5.34 -11.43
N GLN A 66 11.37 6.63 -11.76
CA GLN A 66 12.10 7.17 -12.90
C GLN A 66 13.61 7.24 -12.64
N GLU A 67 14.00 7.64 -11.43
CA GLU A 67 15.39 7.86 -11.05
C GLU A 67 16.10 6.58 -10.62
N GLU A 68 15.36 5.64 -10.04
CA GLU A 68 15.89 4.41 -9.47
C GLU A 68 15.09 3.18 -9.93
N PRO A 69 14.88 2.95 -11.25
CA PRO A 69 13.91 1.94 -11.73
C PRO A 69 14.18 0.53 -11.22
N ILE A 70 15.45 0.17 -10.99
CA ILE A 70 15.85 -1.13 -10.46
C ILE A 70 15.58 -1.24 -8.96
N LEU A 71 15.83 -0.16 -8.20
CA LEU A 71 15.76 -0.18 -6.74
C LEU A 71 14.40 0.27 -6.21
N ALA A 72 13.59 0.99 -7.01
CA ALA A 72 12.33 1.58 -6.61
C ALA A 72 11.36 0.58 -5.94
N PRO A 73 11.20 -0.68 -6.39
CA PRO A 73 10.38 -1.66 -5.68
C PRO A 73 10.85 -1.90 -4.24
N ALA A 74 12.16 -2.07 -4.04
CA ALA A 74 12.74 -2.32 -2.72
C ALA A 74 12.66 -1.08 -1.82
N LEU A 75 12.98 0.10 -2.36
CA LEU A 75 12.93 1.36 -1.62
C LEU A 75 11.50 1.72 -1.22
N ALA A 76 10.54 1.59 -2.15
CA ALA A 76 9.12 1.79 -1.87
C ALA A 76 8.60 0.78 -0.84
N GLY A 77 9.00 -0.49 -0.94
CA GLY A 77 8.67 -1.52 0.04
C GLY A 77 9.22 -1.20 1.43
N GLU A 78 10.44 -0.69 1.54
CA GLU A 78 11.02 -0.26 2.81
C GLU A 78 10.26 0.92 3.42
N ALA A 79 9.95 1.94 2.62
CA ALA A 79 9.16 3.08 3.05
C ALA A 79 7.74 2.66 3.48
N GLY A 80 7.16 1.67 2.80
CA GLY A 80 5.86 1.09 3.17
C GLY A 80 5.90 0.36 4.51
N ARG A 81 6.95 -0.43 4.75
CA ARG A 81 7.18 -1.09 6.05
C ARG A 81 7.34 -0.07 7.17
N ALA A 82 8.16 0.97 6.96
CA ALA A 82 8.35 2.06 7.92
C ALA A 82 7.04 2.82 8.19
N THR A 83 6.18 3.00 7.17
CA THR A 83 4.84 3.56 7.34
C THR A 83 3.96 2.67 8.22
N ALA A 84 3.96 1.36 8.01
CA ALA A 84 3.21 0.45 8.87
C ALA A 84 3.73 0.46 10.32
N ASP A 85 5.05 0.51 10.52
CA ASP A 85 5.65 0.64 11.85
C ASP A 85 5.24 1.97 12.53
N TYR A 86 5.18 3.07 11.78
CA TYR A 86 4.63 4.33 12.28
C TYR A 86 3.16 4.19 12.70
N ILE A 87 2.33 3.53 11.88
CA ILE A 87 0.90 3.28 12.17
C ILE A 87 0.76 2.44 13.45
N LEU A 88 1.54 1.39 13.59
CA LEU A 88 1.56 0.53 14.78
C LEU A 88 1.95 1.34 16.03
N ALA A 89 2.97 2.20 15.93
CA ALA A 89 3.44 2.96 17.08
C ALA A 89 2.49 4.10 17.50
N HIS A 90 1.83 4.76 16.53
CA HIS A 90 1.16 6.05 16.79
C HIS A 90 -0.35 6.07 16.48
N ARG A 91 -0.88 5.09 15.73
CA ARG A 91 -2.26 5.12 15.23
C ARG A 91 -3.11 3.94 15.68
N ILE A 92 -2.51 2.79 16.02
CA ILE A 92 -3.24 1.63 16.55
C ILE A 92 -2.93 1.49 18.05
N PRO A 93 -3.89 1.71 18.97
CA PRO A 93 -3.65 1.61 20.39
C PRO A 93 -3.15 0.22 20.82
N ARG A 94 -2.23 0.16 21.80
CA ARG A 94 -1.65 -1.11 22.31
C ARG A 94 -2.70 -2.17 22.71
N PRO A 95 -3.82 -1.84 23.36
CA PRO A 95 -4.85 -2.83 23.67
C PRO A 95 -5.47 -3.47 22.42
N ALA A 96 -5.71 -2.68 21.37
CA ALA A 96 -6.22 -3.19 20.10
C ALA A 96 -5.19 -4.11 19.41
N GLN A 97 -3.90 -3.75 19.46
CA GLN A 97 -2.84 -4.62 18.95
C GLN A 97 -2.72 -5.93 19.73
N LEU A 98 -2.88 -5.90 21.05
CA LEU A 98 -2.87 -7.12 21.87
C LEU A 98 -4.05 -8.02 21.51
N LEU A 99 -5.25 -7.46 21.42
CA LEU A 99 -6.44 -8.19 21.02
C LEU A 99 -6.25 -8.89 19.66
N LEU A 100 -5.80 -8.15 18.65
CA LEU A 100 -5.59 -8.71 17.31
C LEU A 100 -4.57 -9.86 17.30
N ARG A 101 -3.49 -9.74 18.06
CA ARG A 101 -2.43 -10.76 18.14
C ARG A 101 -2.83 -12.04 18.88
N VAL A 102 -3.83 -11.97 19.77
CA VAL A 102 -4.32 -13.13 20.53
C VAL A 102 -5.42 -13.87 19.78
N LEU A 103 -6.17 -13.17 18.94
CA LEU A 103 -7.22 -13.79 18.12
C LEU A 103 -6.62 -14.75 17.08
N PRO A 104 -7.34 -15.83 16.69
CA PRO A 104 -6.97 -16.61 15.52
C PRO A 104 -6.91 -15.73 14.26
N ALA A 105 -6.09 -16.14 13.29
CA ALA A 105 -5.78 -15.32 12.12
C ALA A 105 -7.02 -14.87 11.32
N GLY A 106 -8.03 -15.73 11.15
CA GLY A 106 -9.25 -15.37 10.40
C GLY A 106 -10.01 -14.19 11.05
N PRO A 107 -10.45 -14.30 12.32
CA PRO A 107 -11.05 -13.19 13.05
C PRO A 107 -10.16 -11.95 13.14
N SER A 108 -8.85 -12.12 13.36
CA SER A 108 -7.91 -10.99 13.40
C SER A 108 -7.86 -10.25 12.06
N ALA A 109 -7.73 -10.97 10.94
CA ALA A 109 -7.79 -10.41 9.58
C ALA A 109 -9.13 -9.69 9.31
N ALA A 110 -10.26 -10.28 9.73
CA ALA A 110 -11.57 -9.68 9.54
C ALA A 110 -11.73 -8.36 10.33
N LEU A 111 -11.20 -8.29 11.56
CA LEU A 111 -11.24 -7.08 12.37
C LEU A 111 -10.27 -6.01 11.83
N LEU A 112 -9.04 -6.43 11.48
CA LEU A 112 -8.01 -5.54 10.96
C LEU A 112 -8.41 -4.94 9.61
N SER A 113 -8.88 -5.74 8.65
CA SER A 113 -9.35 -5.26 7.33
C SER A 113 -10.44 -4.19 7.45
N ARG A 114 -11.41 -4.39 8.37
CA ARG A 114 -12.45 -3.39 8.66
C ARG A 114 -11.88 -2.10 9.27
N ALA A 115 -10.86 -2.21 10.13
CA ALA A 115 -10.18 -1.04 10.68
C ALA A 115 -9.40 -0.28 9.59
N ILE A 116 -8.67 -1.00 8.74
CA ILE A 116 -7.95 -0.45 7.58
C ILE A 116 -8.91 0.31 6.67
N ALA A 117 -10.06 -0.28 6.31
CA ALA A 117 -11.07 0.36 5.45
C ALA A 117 -11.53 1.72 5.99
N ARG A 118 -11.73 1.85 7.31
CA ARG A 118 -12.15 3.11 7.95
C ARG A 118 -11.09 4.21 7.91
N HIS A 119 -9.81 3.84 7.79
CA HIS A 119 -8.68 4.78 7.77
C HIS A 119 -8.00 4.87 6.41
N ALA A 120 -8.57 4.22 5.39
CA ALA A 120 -7.92 4.06 4.09
C ALA A 120 -7.60 5.37 3.39
N TRP A 121 -8.45 6.39 3.55
CA TRP A 121 -8.24 7.73 3.01
C TRP A 121 -6.85 8.31 3.36
N THR A 122 -6.24 7.92 4.48
CA THR A 122 -4.90 8.38 4.87
C THR A 122 -3.76 7.85 3.98
N PHE A 123 -3.99 6.82 3.18
CA PHE A 123 -2.98 6.23 2.31
C PHE A 123 -3.47 5.92 0.89
N VAL A 124 -4.76 6.09 0.59
CA VAL A 124 -5.29 6.01 -0.78
C VAL A 124 -5.72 7.36 -1.35
N GLY A 125 -5.72 8.43 -0.54
CA GLY A 125 -6.13 9.77 -0.98
C GLY A 125 -7.55 9.78 -1.54
N SER A 126 -7.71 10.32 -2.75
CA SER A 126 -8.95 10.34 -3.54
C SER A 126 -9.34 8.97 -4.10
N GLY A 127 -8.45 7.98 -4.05
CA GLY A 127 -8.70 6.62 -4.51
C GLY A 127 -9.80 5.92 -3.71
N ARG A 128 -10.45 4.94 -4.33
CA ARG A 128 -11.51 4.14 -3.69
C ARG A 128 -10.93 2.83 -3.18
N PHE A 129 -10.84 2.71 -1.85
CA PHE A 129 -10.41 1.49 -1.18
C PHE A 129 -11.59 0.52 -0.96
N ARG A 130 -11.38 -0.75 -1.27
CA ARG A 130 -12.36 -1.83 -1.05
C ARG A 130 -11.69 -3.02 -0.37
N VAL A 131 -12.40 -3.60 0.60
CA VAL A 131 -12.09 -4.93 1.14
C VAL A 131 -12.91 -5.93 0.34
N VAL A 132 -12.26 -6.79 -0.44
CA VAL A 132 -12.93 -7.87 -1.18
C VAL A 132 -13.32 -8.98 -0.19
N ASP A 133 -12.36 -9.36 0.63
CA ASP A 133 -12.47 -10.28 1.74
C ASP A 133 -11.35 -9.91 2.76
N PRO A 134 -11.31 -10.53 3.96
CA PRO A 134 -10.31 -10.19 4.99
C PRO A 134 -8.84 -10.29 4.60
N MET A 135 -8.51 -10.94 3.48
CA MET A 135 -7.15 -11.14 2.97
C MET A 135 -6.92 -10.50 1.59
N THR A 136 -7.91 -9.82 1.03
CA THR A 136 -7.82 -9.22 -0.32
C THR A 136 -8.31 -7.77 -0.30
N PHE A 137 -7.47 -6.86 -0.77
CA PHE A 137 -7.78 -5.43 -0.89
C PHE A 137 -7.71 -4.94 -2.33
N GLU A 138 -8.48 -3.90 -2.63
CA GLU A 138 -8.42 -3.19 -3.91
C GLU A 138 -8.37 -1.67 -3.71
N ILE A 139 -7.61 -1.00 -4.57
CA ILE A 139 -7.59 0.46 -4.70
C ILE A 139 -7.89 0.82 -6.16
N ALA A 140 -9.09 1.35 -6.41
CA ALA A 140 -9.42 1.97 -7.69
C ALA A 140 -8.98 3.44 -7.70
N ASP A 141 -8.58 3.94 -8.86
CA ASP A 141 -8.09 5.32 -9.05
C ASP A 141 -6.99 5.71 -8.05
N ASN A 142 -6.01 4.81 -7.85
CA ASN A 142 -4.91 5.03 -6.91
C ASN A 142 -4.06 6.25 -7.33
N PRO A 143 -4.02 7.34 -6.55
CA PRO A 143 -3.29 8.55 -6.93
C PRO A 143 -1.77 8.30 -7.08
N LEU A 144 -1.21 7.31 -6.37
CA LEU A 144 0.24 7.04 -6.41
C LEU A 144 0.74 6.41 -7.72
N VAL A 145 -0.17 5.97 -8.58
CA VAL A 145 0.13 5.44 -9.93
C VAL A 145 -0.71 6.13 -11.02
N ALA A 146 -1.39 7.23 -10.67
CA ALA A 146 -2.26 7.93 -11.61
C ALA A 146 -1.48 8.45 -12.82
N GLY A 147 -1.96 8.14 -14.02
CA GLY A 147 -1.34 8.54 -15.28
C GLY A 147 -0.08 7.76 -15.67
N GLU A 148 0.31 6.74 -14.91
CA GLU A 148 1.44 5.87 -15.26
C GLU A 148 0.99 4.67 -16.08
N ARG A 149 1.93 4.12 -16.87
CA ARG A 149 1.75 2.89 -17.63
C ARG A 149 2.93 1.97 -17.37
N SER A 150 2.66 0.70 -17.10
CA SER A 150 3.67 -0.30 -16.78
C SER A 150 3.18 -1.70 -17.16
N GLU A 151 4.12 -2.58 -17.53
CA GLU A 151 3.85 -4.01 -17.71
C GLU A 151 3.77 -4.76 -16.37
N GLY A 152 4.43 -4.21 -15.33
CA GLY A 152 4.43 -4.75 -13.98
C GLY A 152 3.68 -3.87 -12.98
N CYS A 153 3.36 -4.47 -11.83
CA CYS A 153 2.71 -3.82 -10.69
C CYS A 153 3.66 -2.80 -10.02
N LEU A 154 3.13 -1.64 -9.62
CA LEU A 154 3.94 -0.49 -9.14
C LEU A 154 3.72 -0.14 -7.66
N CYS A 155 2.64 -0.61 -7.02
CA CYS A 155 2.20 -0.20 -5.69
C CYS A 155 2.91 -0.97 -4.57
N HIS A 156 4.22 -1.18 -4.69
CA HIS A 156 5.04 -1.90 -3.71
C HIS A 156 4.98 -1.29 -2.31
N TRP A 157 4.78 0.03 -2.22
CA TRP A 157 4.58 0.72 -0.95
C TRP A 157 3.31 0.24 -0.23
N HIS A 158 2.16 0.19 -0.91
CA HIS A 158 0.91 -0.31 -0.35
C HIS A 158 1.03 -1.79 0.05
N ALA A 159 1.58 -2.62 -0.84
CA ALA A 159 1.80 -4.04 -0.57
C ALA A 159 2.63 -4.24 0.72
N ALA A 160 3.72 -3.48 0.89
CA ALA A 160 4.54 -3.55 2.08
C ALA A 160 3.86 -3.03 3.35
N VAL A 161 3.02 -1.98 3.24
CA VAL A 161 2.19 -1.52 4.37
C VAL A 161 1.27 -2.64 4.84
N PHE A 162 0.53 -3.27 3.92
CA PHE A 162 -0.41 -4.34 4.25
C PHE A 162 0.31 -5.57 4.80
N ALA A 163 1.38 -6.02 4.13
CA ALA A 163 2.21 -7.14 4.59
C ALA A 163 2.68 -6.92 6.02
N ARG A 164 3.22 -5.73 6.33
CA ARG A 164 3.76 -5.45 7.66
C ARG A 164 2.68 -5.40 8.74
N LEU A 165 1.52 -4.79 8.47
CA LEU A 165 0.41 -4.77 9.43
C LEU A 165 -0.09 -6.19 9.72
N TYR A 166 -0.27 -7.02 8.70
CA TYR A 166 -0.73 -8.40 8.86
C TYR A 166 0.32 -9.28 9.53
N HIS A 167 1.59 -9.11 9.18
CA HIS A 167 2.70 -9.79 9.83
C HIS A 167 2.70 -9.56 11.34
N VAL A 168 2.51 -8.32 11.78
CA VAL A 168 2.56 -7.96 13.20
C VAL A 168 1.28 -8.33 13.95
N LEU A 169 0.12 -8.20 13.32
CA LEU A 169 -1.17 -8.24 14.02
C LEU A 169 -2.01 -9.50 13.76
N VAL A 170 -1.75 -10.22 12.67
CA VAL A 170 -2.58 -11.36 12.23
C VAL A 170 -1.79 -12.66 12.28
N ALA A 171 -0.64 -12.72 11.58
CA ALA A 171 0.20 -13.91 11.55
C ALA A 171 1.63 -13.57 11.11
N ALA A 172 2.63 -14.10 11.80
CA ALA A 172 4.05 -13.79 11.55
C ALA A 172 4.55 -14.24 10.15
N ASP A 173 3.83 -15.12 9.49
CA ASP A 173 4.12 -15.62 8.15
C ASP A 173 3.32 -14.93 7.04
N ALA A 174 2.57 -13.86 7.39
CA ALA A 174 1.75 -13.14 6.43
C ALA A 174 2.61 -12.30 5.45
N THR A 175 2.35 -12.48 4.17
CA THR A 175 2.95 -11.70 3.06
C THR A 175 1.85 -10.99 2.28
N CYS A 176 2.21 -10.01 1.45
CA CYS A 176 1.27 -9.36 0.54
C CYS A 176 1.92 -9.09 -0.81
N THR A 177 1.19 -9.40 -1.87
CA THR A 177 1.60 -9.17 -3.26
C THR A 177 0.54 -8.33 -3.96
N GLU A 178 0.95 -7.36 -4.78
CA GLU A 178 0.05 -6.73 -5.74
C GLU A 178 -0.07 -7.63 -6.97
N THR A 179 -1.28 -8.09 -7.30
CA THR A 179 -1.55 -9.04 -8.39
C THR A 179 -2.25 -8.40 -9.60
N SER A 180 -2.68 -7.15 -9.47
CA SER A 180 -3.18 -6.31 -10.54
C SER A 180 -2.88 -4.85 -10.22
N CYS A 181 -2.64 -4.00 -11.22
CA CYS A 181 -2.25 -2.61 -11.01
C CYS A 181 -3.05 -1.64 -11.88
N GLY A 182 -3.31 -0.45 -11.35
CA GLY A 182 -3.91 0.69 -12.07
C GLY A 182 -3.08 1.20 -13.23
N ALA A 183 -1.78 0.91 -13.23
CA ALA A 183 -0.86 1.27 -14.30
C ALA A 183 -0.84 0.27 -15.48
N HIS A 184 -1.53 -0.87 -15.38
CA HIS A 184 -1.65 -1.79 -16.51
C HIS A 184 -2.55 -1.23 -17.62
N SER A 185 -2.51 -1.83 -18.81
CA SER A 185 -3.37 -1.50 -19.94
C SER A 185 -4.17 -2.74 -20.41
N PRO A 186 -5.51 -2.73 -20.34
CA PRO A 186 -6.36 -1.68 -19.78
C PRO A 186 -6.19 -1.54 -18.25
N GLY A 187 -6.51 -0.36 -17.71
CA GLY A 187 -6.36 -0.09 -16.28
C GLY A 187 -7.32 -0.91 -15.43
N HIS A 188 -6.82 -1.52 -14.36
CA HIS A 188 -7.58 -2.30 -13.38
C HIS A 188 -7.37 -1.73 -11.97
N PRO A 189 -8.26 -1.99 -10.99
CA PRO A 189 -7.96 -1.66 -9.60
C PRO A 189 -6.63 -2.30 -9.17
N CYS A 190 -5.84 -1.57 -8.37
CA CYS A 190 -4.65 -2.14 -7.74
C CYS A 190 -5.12 -3.19 -6.74
N ARG A 191 -4.86 -4.47 -6.98
CA ARG A 191 -5.33 -5.59 -6.16
C ARG A 191 -4.19 -6.17 -5.35
N PHE A 192 -4.41 -6.29 -4.05
CA PHE A 192 -3.44 -6.77 -3.07
C PHE A 192 -3.96 -8.03 -2.42
N GLU A 193 -3.19 -9.11 -2.51
CA GLU A 193 -3.53 -10.40 -1.92
C GLU A 193 -2.58 -10.71 -0.78
N LEU A 194 -3.15 -11.08 0.36
CA LEU A 194 -2.41 -11.52 1.52
C LEU A 194 -2.42 -13.04 1.60
N GLU A 195 -1.25 -13.62 1.84
CA GLU A 195 -1.06 -15.06 1.94
C GLU A 195 -0.40 -15.44 3.26
N ARG A 196 -0.51 -16.72 3.63
CA ARG A 196 0.14 -17.31 4.81
C ARG A 196 0.89 -18.56 4.39
N SER A 197 2.11 -18.70 4.88
CA SER A 197 2.97 -19.88 4.65
C SER A 197 2.44 -21.06 5.48
N GLY A 198 1.48 -21.81 4.93
CA GLY A 198 0.85 -22.96 5.60
C GLY A 198 -0.64 -23.11 5.33
N SER A 199 -1.25 -22.18 4.60
CA SER A 199 -2.53 -22.39 3.95
C SER A 199 -2.32 -23.36 2.78
N THR A 200 -2.27 -24.66 3.04
CA THR A 200 -2.50 -25.67 2.00
C THR A 200 -3.76 -25.24 1.23
N PRO A 201 -3.70 -25.06 -0.10
CA PRO A 201 -4.92 -24.97 -0.88
C PRO A 201 -5.74 -26.19 -0.52
N ASN A 202 -6.99 -25.99 -0.09
CA ASN A 202 -7.91 -27.09 0.09
C ASN A 202 -7.95 -27.79 -1.28
N LEU A 203 -7.32 -28.97 -1.35
CA LEU A 203 -7.25 -29.74 -2.59
C LEU A 203 -8.69 -30.01 -2.94
N ILE A 204 -9.17 -29.32 -3.96
CA ILE A 204 -10.51 -29.51 -4.49
C ILE A 204 -10.60 -31.01 -4.78
N ASP A 205 -11.60 -31.65 -4.20
CA ASP A 205 -11.94 -33.05 -4.36
C ASP A 205 -12.20 -33.32 -5.86
N ILE A 206 -11.13 -33.61 -6.61
CA ILE A 206 -11.23 -34.06 -8.00
C ILE A 206 -11.78 -35.48 -7.93
N LYS A 207 -13.10 -35.61 -7.90
CA LYS A 207 -13.77 -36.88 -8.18
C LYS A 207 -13.25 -37.40 -9.53
N PRO A 208 -12.70 -38.62 -9.60
CA PRO A 208 -12.26 -39.18 -10.86
C PRO A 208 -13.46 -39.34 -11.79
N HIS A 209 -13.35 -38.80 -12.99
CA HIS A 209 -14.30 -39.03 -14.07
C HIS A 209 -14.25 -40.52 -14.46
N PRO A 210 -15.39 -41.23 -14.57
CA PRO A 210 -15.38 -42.61 -15.02
C PRO A 210 -14.89 -42.67 -16.45
N ARG A 211 -13.83 -43.48 -16.69
CA ARG A 211 -13.34 -43.78 -18.03
C ARG A 211 -14.48 -44.43 -18.83
N ALA A 212 -14.85 -43.79 -19.94
CA ALA A 212 -15.64 -44.45 -20.97
C ALA A 212 -14.81 -45.60 -21.57
N ALA A 213 -15.35 -46.82 -21.50
CA ALA A 213 -14.82 -47.96 -22.21
C ALA A 213 -15.06 -47.76 -23.72
N GLN A 214 -13.98 -47.91 -24.49
CA GLN A 214 -14.02 -48.36 -25.89
C GLN A 214 -12.98 -49.47 -26.01
#